data_AF-A0A822A6W6-F1
#
_entry.id   AF-A0A822A6W6-F1
#
_cell.length_a   1.000
_cell.length_b   1.000
_cell.length_c   1.000
_cell.angle_alpha   90.00
_cell.angle_beta   90.00
_cell.angle_gamma   90.00
#
_symmetry.space_group_name_H-M   'P 1'
#
loop_
_entity.id
_entity.type
_entity.pdbx_description
1 polymer ?
#
loop_
_entity_poly.entity_id
_entity_poly.type
_entity_poly.pdbx_seq_one_letter_code
_entity_poly.pdbx_strand_id
1 'polypeptide(L)'
;MSTSDSDETTISFYIDEPPINQDIETFFLNYASISPSALRDHLISVREAAWQRHHYPCLGRWGFLHFSIKQNPIYEEILEQCKNKGATIIDFGSCLGQDLRRLIYDGVPLDRIRGYELDPFFIEQG
;
A
#
# COMPACT_ATOMS: atom_id res chain seq x y z
N MET A 1 -35.22 3.73 28.82
CA MET A 1 -35.21 3.36 27.39
C MET A 1 -35.39 4.63 26.58
N SER A 2 -34.31 5.15 26.03
CA SER A 2 -34.27 5.88 24.76
C SER A 2 -32.79 6.04 24.43
N THR A 3 -32.46 5.59 23.23
CA THR A 3 -31.15 5.30 22.66
C THR A 3 -30.24 6.52 22.57
N SER A 4 -28.95 6.31 22.86
CA SER A 4 -27.87 7.22 22.52
C SER A 4 -27.53 7.03 21.04
N ASP A 5 -28.00 7.94 20.19
CA ASP A 5 -27.51 8.06 18.82
C ASP A 5 -26.16 8.80 18.87
N SER A 6 -25.09 8.03 18.90
CA SER A 6 -23.75 8.51 18.53
C SER A 6 -23.57 8.27 17.05
N ASP A 7 -24.08 9.18 16.21
CA ASP A 7 -24.07 9.00 14.76
C ASP A 7 -22.84 9.64 14.11
N GLU A 8 -22.01 8.74 13.60
CA GLU A 8 -20.93 8.83 12.62
C GLU A 8 -20.50 10.24 12.17
N THR A 9 -19.38 10.69 12.71
CA THR A 9 -18.50 11.59 11.94
C THR A 9 -17.93 10.75 10.81
N THR A 10 -18.56 10.79 9.63
CA THR A 10 -18.00 10.20 8.41
C THR A 10 -16.60 10.80 8.26
N ILE A 11 -15.57 10.01 8.52
CA ILE A 11 -14.18 10.46 8.36
C ILE A 11 -14.07 10.79 6.87
N SER A 12 -13.90 12.06 6.52
CA SER A 12 -14.05 12.59 5.15
C SER A 12 -13.09 12.00 4.11
N PHE A 13 -12.26 11.05 4.52
CA PHE A 13 -11.23 10.40 3.73
C PHE A 13 -11.42 8.89 3.66
N TYR A 14 -12.55 8.33 4.12
CA TYR A 14 -12.86 6.91 3.97
C TYR A 14 -13.63 6.67 2.67
N ILE A 15 -13.08 5.84 1.79
CA ILE A 15 -13.69 5.47 0.50
C ILE A 15 -13.96 3.97 0.53
N ASP A 16 -15.21 3.55 0.49
CA ASP A 16 -15.57 2.14 0.74
C ASP A 16 -14.92 1.16 -0.22
N GLU A 17 -14.94 1.47 -1.52
CA GLU A 17 -14.48 0.56 -2.59
C GLU A 17 -13.03 0.84 -3.01
N PRO A 18 -12.19 -0.21 -3.16
CA PRO A 18 -10.84 -0.06 -3.68
C PRO A 18 -10.87 0.34 -5.17
N PRO A 19 -9.97 1.25 -5.61
CA PRO A 19 -9.87 1.68 -7.01
C PRO A 19 -9.13 0.64 -7.87
N ILE A 20 -9.64 -0.59 -7.92
CA ILE A 20 -9.03 -1.70 -8.67
C ILE A 20 -9.00 -1.37 -10.17
N ASN A 21 -7.83 -1.53 -10.77
CA ASN A 21 -7.59 -1.41 -12.20
C ASN A 21 -6.62 -2.50 -12.67
N GLN A 22 -6.38 -2.58 -13.97
CA GLN A 22 -5.55 -3.64 -14.56
C GLN A 22 -4.12 -3.70 -14.00
N ASP A 23 -3.47 -2.57 -13.68
CA ASP A 23 -2.10 -2.56 -13.13
C ASP A 23 -2.08 -3.14 -11.72
N ILE A 24 -3.10 -2.83 -10.90
CA ILE A 24 -3.27 -3.41 -9.56
C ILE A 24 -3.53 -4.91 -9.66
N GLU A 25 -4.48 -5.34 -10.50
CA GLU A 25 -4.78 -6.78 -10.67
C GLU A 25 -3.55 -7.56 -11.14
N THR A 26 -2.82 -7.02 -12.11
CA THR A 26 -1.61 -7.65 -12.65
C THR A 26 -0.52 -7.74 -11.59
N PHE A 27 -0.30 -6.66 -10.82
CA PHE A 27 0.68 -6.65 -9.74
C PHE A 27 0.35 -7.69 -8.66
N PHE A 28 -0.88 -7.69 -8.12
CA PHE A 28 -1.25 -8.62 -7.05
C PHE A 28 -1.28 -10.08 -7.52
N LEU A 29 -1.68 -10.33 -8.77
CA LEU A 29 -1.61 -11.67 -9.36
C LEU A 29 -0.16 -12.15 -9.46
N ASN A 30 0.74 -11.34 -10.01
CA ASN A 30 2.11 -11.78 -10.28
C ASN A 30 3.02 -11.75 -9.05
N TYR A 31 2.83 -10.78 -8.15
CA TYR A 31 3.67 -10.59 -6.97
C TYR A 31 3.20 -11.43 -5.78
N ALA A 32 1.88 -11.49 -5.55
CA ALA A 32 1.28 -12.12 -4.37
C ALA A 32 0.45 -13.38 -4.69
N SER A 33 0.31 -13.76 -5.96
CA SER A 33 -0.53 -14.89 -6.40
C SER A 33 -2.01 -14.75 -6.02
N ILE A 34 -2.51 -13.51 -5.94
CA ILE A 34 -3.92 -13.23 -5.63
C ILE A 34 -4.71 -13.03 -6.93
N SER A 35 -5.74 -13.84 -7.14
CA SER A 35 -6.56 -13.77 -8.35
C SER A 35 -7.44 -12.50 -8.37
N PRO A 36 -7.83 -11.99 -9.55
CA PRO A 36 -8.76 -10.86 -9.66
C PRO A 36 -10.07 -11.08 -8.88
N SER A 37 -10.58 -12.32 -8.87
CA SER A 37 -11.79 -12.69 -8.13
C SER A 37 -11.67 -12.63 -6.61
N ALA A 38 -10.46 -12.81 -6.05
CA ALA A 38 -10.20 -12.76 -4.61
C ALA A 38 -9.64 -11.41 -4.15
N LEU A 39 -9.19 -10.57 -5.09
CA LEU A 39 -8.45 -9.35 -4.82
C LEU A 39 -9.25 -8.34 -3.99
N ARG A 40 -10.49 -8.08 -4.37
CA ARG A 40 -11.33 -7.08 -3.67
C ARG A 40 -11.47 -7.42 -2.18
N ASP A 41 -11.86 -8.66 -1.88
CA ASP A 41 -12.11 -9.09 -0.50
C ASP A 41 -10.81 -9.12 0.32
N HIS A 42 -9.70 -9.52 -0.30
CA HIS A 42 -8.38 -9.44 0.32
C HIS A 42 -8.00 -8.00 0.69
N LEU A 43 -8.14 -7.06 -0.26
CA LEU A 43 -7.80 -5.65 -0.06
C LEU A 43 -8.64 -5.01 1.06
N ILE A 44 -9.95 -5.28 1.07
CA ILE A 44 -10.84 -4.81 2.13
C ILE A 44 -10.38 -5.41 3.47
N SER A 45 -10.17 -6.72 3.56
CA SER A 45 -9.73 -7.37 4.80
C SER A 45 -8.44 -6.75 5.37
N VAL A 46 -7.44 -6.51 4.53
CA VAL A 46 -6.17 -5.88 4.94
C VAL A 46 -6.40 -4.44 5.39
N ARG A 47 -7.16 -3.66 4.63
CA ARG A 47 -7.45 -2.26 4.99
C ARG A 47 -8.22 -2.18 6.31
N GLU A 48 -9.26 -2.98 6.51
CA GLU A 48 -10.06 -2.97 7.74
C GLU A 48 -9.21 -3.30 8.96
N ALA A 49 -8.33 -4.31 8.87
CA ALA A 49 -7.40 -4.64 9.95
C ALA A 49 -6.45 -3.48 10.27
N ALA A 50 -5.87 -2.85 9.25
CA ALA A 50 -5.03 -1.67 9.38
C ALA A 50 -5.79 -0.46 9.96
N TRP A 51 -7.01 -0.23 9.49
CA TRP A 51 -7.84 0.90 9.88
C TRP A 51 -8.26 0.82 11.36
N GLN A 52 -8.62 -0.37 11.84
CA GLN A 52 -8.92 -0.60 13.26
C GLN A 52 -7.75 -0.26 14.19
N ARG A 53 -6.50 -0.41 13.69
CA ARG A 53 -5.30 -0.04 14.45
C ARG A 53 -5.11 1.48 14.49
N HIS A 54 -5.14 2.14 13.34
CA HIS A 54 -5.13 3.60 13.22
C HIS A 54 -5.88 4.09 11.97
N HIS A 55 -6.66 5.16 12.13
CA HIS A 55 -7.41 5.80 11.05
C HIS A 55 -6.52 6.71 10.16
N TYR A 56 -5.44 6.16 9.59
CA TYR A 56 -4.57 6.95 8.73
C TYR A 56 -5.26 7.31 7.41
N PRO A 57 -5.26 8.59 6.97
CA PRO A 57 -5.96 8.98 5.74
C PRO A 57 -5.48 8.24 4.48
N CYS A 58 -4.24 7.73 4.47
CA CYS A 58 -3.73 6.90 3.38
C CYS A 58 -4.40 5.51 3.31
N LEU A 59 -4.83 4.93 4.44
CA LEU A 59 -5.58 3.67 4.46
C LEU A 59 -7.01 3.89 3.96
N GLY A 60 -7.67 4.94 4.45
CA GLY A 60 -9.06 5.25 4.09
C GLY A 60 -9.23 5.59 2.60
N ARG A 61 -8.21 6.18 1.98
CA ARG A 61 -8.20 6.52 0.54
C ARG A 61 -7.48 5.52 -0.35
N TRP A 62 -7.16 4.32 0.14
CA TRP A 62 -6.44 3.31 -0.64
C TRP A 62 -5.09 3.78 -1.20
N GLY A 63 -4.40 4.67 -0.48
CA GLY A 63 -3.12 5.26 -0.91
C GLY A 63 -2.04 4.20 -1.19
N PHE A 64 -2.09 3.07 -0.49
CA PHE A 64 -1.19 1.93 -0.73
C PHE A 64 -1.41 1.22 -2.07
N LEU A 65 -2.54 1.45 -2.76
CA LEU A 65 -2.82 0.93 -4.11
C LEU A 65 -2.43 1.92 -5.22
N HIS A 66 -2.07 3.14 -4.85
CA HIS A 66 -1.71 4.18 -5.81
C HIS A 66 -0.30 3.96 -6.40
N PHE A 67 0.56 3.23 -5.71
CA PHE A 67 2.00 3.11 -6.03
C PHE A 67 2.64 4.49 -6.22
N SER A 68 2.62 5.32 -5.18
CA SER A 68 2.98 6.73 -5.27
C SER A 68 4.38 6.96 -5.83
N ILE A 69 5.31 6.05 -5.52
CA ILE A 69 6.69 6.10 -6.04
C ILE A 69 6.74 5.94 -7.55
N LYS A 70 5.90 5.06 -8.13
CA LYS A 70 5.86 4.78 -9.57
C LYS A 70 5.38 5.98 -10.36
N GLN A 71 4.54 6.83 -9.74
CA GLN A 71 4.01 8.02 -10.39
C GLN A 71 4.97 9.21 -10.37
N ASN A 72 6.11 9.06 -9.68
CA ASN A 72 7.11 10.10 -9.66
C ASN A 72 7.75 10.25 -11.06
N PRO A 73 7.89 11.48 -11.60
CA PRO A 73 8.52 11.71 -12.91
C PRO A 73 9.94 11.14 -13.06
N ILE A 74 10.65 10.91 -11.95
CA ILE A 74 12.00 10.33 -11.94
C ILE A 74 12.02 8.83 -11.60
N TYR A 75 10.88 8.13 -11.67
CA TYR A 75 10.81 6.70 -11.29
C TYR A 75 11.79 5.82 -12.08
N GLU A 76 11.89 6.02 -13.39
CA GLU A 76 12.85 5.27 -14.22
C GLU A 76 14.31 5.55 -13.81
N GLU A 77 14.62 6.78 -13.38
CA GLU A 77 15.93 7.09 -12.83
C GLU A 77 16.16 6.37 -11.51
N ILE A 78 15.15 6.33 -10.62
CA ILE A 78 15.22 5.58 -9.35
C ILE A 78 15.53 4.11 -9.60
N LEU A 79 14.83 3.49 -10.56
CA LEU A 79 15.06 2.10 -10.94
C LEU A 79 16.49 1.88 -11.44
N GLU A 80 16.97 2.72 -12.37
CA GLU A 80 18.32 2.65 -12.90
C GLU A 80 19.39 2.81 -11.81
N GLN A 81 19.20 3.77 -10.91
CA GLN A 81 20.12 4.03 -9.80
C GLN A 81 20.23 2.82 -8.86
N CYS A 82 19.09 2.21 -8.51
CA CYS A 82 19.07 1.09 -7.57
C CYS A 82 19.53 -0.23 -8.22
N LYS A 83 19.14 -0.48 -9.47
CA LYS A 83 19.45 -1.73 -10.19
C LYS A 83 20.90 -1.80 -10.64
N ASN A 84 21.42 -0.70 -11.18
CA ASN A 84 22.67 -0.72 -11.93
C ASN A 84 23.79 0.14 -11.31
N LYS A 85 23.45 1.14 -10.49
CA LYS A 85 24.43 2.10 -9.93
C LYS A 85 24.67 1.92 -8.43
N GLY A 86 24.00 0.95 -7.81
CA GLY A 86 24.21 0.56 -6.42
C GLY A 86 23.56 1.48 -5.38
N ALA A 87 22.68 2.39 -5.81
CA ALA A 87 21.92 3.24 -4.88
C ALA A 87 21.01 2.39 -3.98
N THR A 88 20.74 2.89 -2.78
CA THR A 88 19.77 2.31 -1.84
C THR A 88 18.63 3.29 -1.66
N ILE A 89 17.40 2.80 -1.81
CA ILE A 89 16.20 3.59 -1.57
C ILE A 89 15.66 3.33 -0.17
N ILE A 90 15.21 4.41 0.47
CA ILE A 90 14.66 4.40 1.81
C ILE A 90 13.27 5.02 1.77
N ASP A 91 12.29 4.29 2.29
CA ASP A 91 10.92 4.74 2.49
C ASP A 91 10.64 4.91 3.99
N PHE A 92 10.24 6.11 4.39
CA PHE A 92 9.92 6.46 5.78
C PHE A 92 8.41 6.62 5.94
N GLY A 93 7.84 5.88 6.89
CA GLY A 93 6.39 5.75 7.00
C GLY A 93 5.83 4.83 5.92
N SER A 94 6.51 3.68 5.70
CA SER A 94 6.18 2.76 4.61
C SER A 94 4.83 2.07 4.78
N CYS A 95 4.21 2.15 5.96
CA CYS A 95 2.90 1.55 6.25
C CYS A 95 2.89 0.06 5.84
N LEU A 96 2.00 -0.34 4.92
CA LEU A 96 1.89 -1.70 4.38
C LEU A 96 3.02 -2.08 3.39
N GLY A 97 4.01 -1.21 3.17
CA GLY A 97 5.19 -1.49 2.35
C GLY A 97 4.94 -1.61 0.85
N GLN A 98 3.79 -1.17 0.33
CA GLN A 98 3.39 -1.42 -1.06
C GLN A 98 4.30 -0.77 -2.11
N ASP A 99 4.78 0.45 -1.88
CA ASP A 99 5.74 1.10 -2.79
C ASP A 99 7.08 0.33 -2.84
N LEU A 100 7.50 -0.27 -1.73
CA LEU A 100 8.68 -1.12 -1.67
C LEU A 100 8.49 -2.42 -2.46
N ARG A 101 7.33 -3.07 -2.28
CA ARG A 101 6.97 -4.26 -3.05
C ARG A 101 6.87 -3.95 -4.55
N ARG A 102 6.42 -2.74 -4.90
CA ARG A 102 6.40 -2.27 -6.29
C ARG A 102 7.80 -2.14 -6.88
N LEU A 103 8.75 -1.55 -6.16
CA LEU A 103 10.15 -1.48 -6.59
C LEU A 103 10.75 -2.88 -6.81
N ILE A 104 10.48 -3.84 -5.91
CA ILE A 104 10.92 -5.23 -6.07
C ILE A 104 10.32 -5.84 -7.34
N TYR A 105 9.02 -5.66 -7.56
CA TYR A 105 8.33 -6.15 -8.75
C TYR A 105 8.92 -5.59 -10.04
N ASP A 106 9.31 -4.32 -10.05
CA ASP A 106 9.95 -3.66 -11.20
C ASP A 106 11.48 -3.95 -11.29
N GLY A 107 11.97 -4.85 -10.43
CA GLY A 107 13.28 -5.49 -10.53
C GLY A 107 14.39 -4.85 -9.70
N VAL A 108 14.07 -4.00 -8.71
CA VAL A 108 15.06 -3.50 -7.76
C VAL A 108 15.48 -4.64 -6.81
N PRO A 109 16.79 -4.90 -6.64
CA PRO A 109 17.28 -5.91 -5.70
C PRO A 109 16.86 -5.63 -4.26
N LEU A 110 16.44 -6.67 -3.53
CA LEU A 110 15.97 -6.55 -2.15
C LEU A 110 17.00 -5.93 -1.19
N ASP A 111 18.30 -6.18 -1.41
CA ASP A 111 19.36 -5.62 -0.59
C ASP A 111 19.50 -4.09 -0.72
N ARG A 112 18.91 -3.49 -1.77
CA ARG A 112 18.88 -2.04 -2.07
C ARG A 112 17.65 -1.31 -1.55
N ILE A 113 16.74 -1.99 -0.85
CA ILE A 113 15.47 -1.42 -0.40
C ILE A 113 15.40 -1.42 1.13
N ARG A 114 15.04 -0.29 1.74
CA ARG A 114 14.76 -0.18 3.17
C ARG A 114 13.45 0.52 3.41
N GLY A 115 12.59 -0.08 4.22
CA GLY A 115 11.35 0.52 4.72
C GLY A 115 11.43 0.71 6.22
N TYR A 116 10.89 1.82 6.70
CA TYR A 116 10.75 2.10 8.12
C TYR A 116 9.31 2.46 8.41
N GLU A 117 8.71 1.70 9.32
CA GLU A 117 7.39 1.95 9.89
C GLU A 117 7.51 1.82 11.41
N LEU A 118 6.83 2.69 12.14
CA LEU A 118 6.94 2.77 13.60
C LEU A 118 6.18 1.64 14.27
N ASP A 119 5.02 1.27 13.73
CA ASP A 119 4.21 0.18 14.25
C ASP A 119 4.37 -1.08 13.40
N PRO A 120 5.03 -2.14 13.92
CA PRO A 120 5.28 -3.37 13.17
C PRO A 120 3.98 -4.04 12.68
N PHE A 121 2.84 -3.76 13.30
CA PHE A 121 1.55 -4.27 12.86
C PHE A 121 1.27 -3.95 11.38
N PHE A 122 1.58 -2.74 10.91
CA PHE A 122 1.35 -2.38 9.51
C PHE A 122 2.25 -3.15 8.55
N ILE A 123 3.49 -3.44 8.96
CA ILE A 123 4.41 -4.27 8.18
C ILE A 123 3.86 -5.69 8.07
N GLU A 124 3.29 -6.23 9.15
CA GLU A 124 2.70 -7.58 9.18
C GLU A 124 1.41 -7.69 8.35
N GLN A 125 0.66 -6.59 8.19
CA GLN A 125 -0.55 -6.56 7.36
C GLN A 125 -0.26 -6.47 5.84
N GLY A 126 0.94 -6.02 5.44
CA GLY A 126 1.31 -5.78 4.04
C GLY A 126 2.07 -6.91 3.39
#